data_AF-A0A531MS03-F1
#
_entry.id   AF-A0A531MS03-F1
#
_cell.length_a   1.000
_cell.length_b   1.000
_cell.length_c   1.000
_cell.angle_alpha   90.00
_cell.angle_beta   90.00
_cell.angle_gamma   90.00
#
_symmetry.space_group_name_H-M   'P 1'
#
loop_
_entity.id
_entity.type
_entity.pdbx_description
1 polymer ?
#
loop_
_entity_poly.entity_id
_entity_poly.type
_entity_poly.pdbx_seq_one_letter_code
_entity_poly.pdbx_strand_id
1 'polypeptide(L)' 'MSDTNASFQADEPFFHALLTPHRSLGRTGFLILMGALMFGWLVTGAFFLSRGAWPVFGFFGLDVIAVYIAFRVNY' A
#
# COMPACT_ATOMS: atom_id res chain seq x y z
N MET A 1 15.09 -55.75 29.21
CA MET A 1 14.31 -55.22 28.07
C MET A 1 13.64 -53.94 28.51
N SER A 2 14.37 -52.81 28.48
CA SER A 2 13.82 -51.47 28.79
C SER A 2 14.63 -50.42 28.06
N ASP A 3 14.58 -50.40 26.73
CA ASP A 3 15.22 -49.36 25.90
C ASP A 3 14.30 -48.98 24.75
N THR A 4 13.10 -48.43 25.03
CA THR A 4 12.27 -47.81 23.98
C THR A 4 11.30 -46.78 24.56
N ASN A 5 11.80 -45.77 25.26
CA ASN A 5 11.07 -44.51 25.42
C ASN A 5 11.96 -43.38 24.89
N ALA A 6 12.21 -43.43 23.58
CA ALA A 6 12.61 -42.25 22.85
C ALA A 6 11.42 -41.30 22.91
N SER A 7 11.45 -40.36 23.86
CA SER A 7 10.50 -39.26 23.92
C SER A 7 10.55 -38.58 22.57
N PHE A 8 9.48 -38.73 21.80
CA PHE A 8 9.33 -38.19 20.46
C PHE A 8 9.50 -36.65 20.56
N GLN A 9 10.73 -36.17 20.37
CA GLN A 9 11.07 -34.78 20.07
C GLN A 9 10.44 -34.30 18.75
N ALA A 10 9.64 -35.13 18.10
CA ALA A 10 8.95 -34.86 16.84
C ALA A 10 7.85 -33.79 16.93
N ASP A 11 7.54 -33.29 18.13
CA ASP A 11 6.48 -32.28 18.35
C ASP A 11 7.01 -30.85 18.42
N GLU A 12 8.33 -30.63 18.34
CA GLU A 12 8.89 -29.28 18.28
C GLU A 12 8.96 -28.82 16.81
N PRO A 13 8.23 -27.76 16.40
CA PRO A 13 8.26 -27.29 15.03
C PRO A 13 9.65 -26.76 14.69
N PHE A 14 10.40 -27.54 13.89
CA PHE A 14 11.76 -27.22 13.43
C PHE A 14 11.87 -25.88 12.68
N PHE A 15 10.76 -25.36 12.16
CA PHE A 15 10.74 -24.16 11.34
C PHE A 15 9.62 -23.21 11.76
N HIS A 16 10.01 -22.14 12.44
CA HIS A 16 9.15 -21.00 12.78
C HIS A 16 9.35 -19.88 11.74
N ALA A 17 8.61 -19.94 10.63
CA ALA A 17 8.54 -18.82 9.70
C ALA A 17 7.47 -17.84 10.18
N LEU A 18 7.89 -16.79 10.88
CA LEU A 18 7.04 -15.62 11.10
C LEU A 18 6.85 -14.94 9.75
N LEU A 19 5.66 -15.07 9.17
CA LEU A 19 5.19 -14.19 8.09
C LEU A 19 5.08 -12.78 8.67
N THR A 20 6.19 -12.04 8.66
CA THR A 20 6.14 -10.61 8.93
C THR A 20 5.37 -9.97 7.78
N PRO A 21 4.33 -9.17 8.06
CA PRO A 21 3.57 -8.52 7.00
C PRO A 21 4.52 -7.59 6.26
N HIS A 22 4.95 -8.01 5.07
CA HIS A 22 5.81 -7.19 4.22
C HIS A 22 4.93 -6.07 3.68
N ARG A 23 5.05 -4.87 4.26
CA ARG A 23 4.41 -3.68 3.71
C ARG A 23 5.01 -3.42 2.33
N SER A 24 4.26 -3.73 1.27
CA SER A 24 4.69 -3.52 -0.11
C SER A 24 4.96 -2.05 -0.43
N LEU A 25 4.34 -1.12 0.31
CA LEU A 25 4.58 0.31 0.20
C LEU A 25 5.18 0.87 1.50
N GLY A 26 6.50 1.05 1.53
CA GLY A 26 7.15 1.83 2.59
C GLY A 26 6.72 3.30 2.56
N ARG A 27 7.04 4.06 3.61
CA ARG A 27 6.72 5.50 3.72
C ARG A 27 7.21 6.30 2.50
N THR A 28 8.39 5.97 1.99
CA THR A 28 8.98 6.59 0.79
C THR A 28 8.19 6.24 -0.48
N GLY A 29 7.79 4.98 -0.65
CA GLY A 29 6.99 4.55 -1.80
C GLY A 29 5.62 5.22 -1.84
N PHE A 30 4.99 5.39 -0.67
CA PHE A 30 3.73 6.13 -0.54
C PHE A 30 3.88 7.59 -0.96
N LEU A 31 4.92 8.27 -0.50
CA LEU A 31 5.17 9.67 -0.88
C LEU A 31 5.44 9.81 -2.38
N ILE A 32 6.22 8.91 -2.99
CA ILE A 32 6.51 8.92 -4.42
C ILE A 32 5.23 8.69 -5.22
N LEU A 33 4.43 7.68 -4.85
CA LEU A 33 3.16 7.37 -5.51
C LEU A 33 2.21 8.56 -5.46
N MET A 34 1.97 9.11 -4.27
CA MET A 34 1.08 10.27 -4.10
C MET A 34 1.62 11.50 -4.83
N GLY A 35 2.92 11.75 -4.77
CA GLY A 35 3.56 12.86 -5.47
C GLY A 35 3.39 12.77 -6.98
N ALA A 36 3.63 11.60 -7.59
CA ALA A 36 3.43 11.37 -9.01
C ALA A 36 1.95 11.55 -9.41
N LEU A 37 1.03 11.04 -8.60
CA LEU A 37 -0.41 11.12 -8.85
C LEU A 37 -0.91 12.56 -8.77
N MET A 38 -0.48 13.32 -7.76
CA MET A 38 -0.79 14.75 -7.64
C MET A 38 -0.17 15.59 -8.76
N PHE A 39 1.06 15.28 -9.18
CA PHE A 39 1.71 15.99 -10.28
C PHE A 39 0.96 15.78 -11.59
N GLY A 40 0.60 14.52 -11.90
CA GLY A 40 -0.25 14.21 -13.06
C GLY A 40 -1.58 14.96 -13.00
N TRP A 41 -2.23 14.94 -11.83
CA TRP A 41 -3.49 15.66 -11.62
C TRP A 41 -3.37 17.16 -11.86
N LEU A 42 -2.31 17.80 -11.36
CA LEU A 42 -2.04 19.23 -11.57
C LEU A 42 -1.84 19.57 -13.05
N VAL A 43 -1.08 18.76 -13.79
CA VAL A 43 -0.81 18.99 -15.22
C VAL A 43 -2.10 18.87 -16.03
N THR A 44 -2.86 17.78 -15.86
CA THR A 44 -4.12 17.60 -16.59
C THR A 44 -5.16 18.63 -16.13
N GLY A 45 -5.17 18.96 -14.85
CA GLY A 45 -6.07 19.93 -14.27
C GLY A 45 -5.83 21.35 -14.78
N ALA A 46 -4.57 21.77 -14.86
CA ALA A 46 -4.19 23.05 -15.48
C ALA A 46 -4.64 23.12 -16.95
N PHE A 47 -4.51 22.02 -17.70
CA PHE A 47 -5.03 21.93 -19.06
C PHE A 47 -6.56 22.11 -19.12
N PHE A 48 -7.33 21.41 -18.28
CA PHE A 48 -8.78 21.57 -18.25
C PHE A 48 -9.23 22.97 -17.81
N LEU A 49 -8.58 23.54 -16.80
CA LEU A 49 -8.82 24.92 -16.36
C LEU A 49 -8.56 25.93 -17.48
N SER A 50 -7.47 25.75 -18.26
CA SER A 50 -7.17 26.61 -19.42
C SER A 50 -8.26 26.58 -20.50
N ARG A 51 -9.04 25.49 -20.58
CA ARG A 51 -10.15 25.30 -21.51
C ARG A 51 -11.50 25.72 -20.92
N GLY A 52 -11.53 26.28 -19.71
CA GLY A 52 -12.77 26.66 -19.03
C GLY A 52 -13.54 25.48 -18.43
N ALA A 53 -12.99 24.26 -18.44
CA ALA A 53 -13.62 23.05 -17.92
C ALA A 53 -13.44 22.94 -16.39
N TRP A 54 -13.85 23.96 -15.66
CA TRP A 54 -13.76 24.04 -14.20
C TRP A 54 -14.45 22.90 -13.42
N PRO A 55 -15.58 22.29 -13.88
CA PRO A 55 -16.20 21.18 -13.14
C PRO A 55 -15.38 19.89 -13.27
N VAL A 56 -14.75 19.69 -14.43
CA VAL A 56 -13.93 18.51 -14.72
C VAL A 56 -12.72 18.48 -13.81
N PHE A 57 -12.09 19.64 -13.57
CA PHE A 57 -10.97 19.75 -12.64
C PHE A 57 -11.33 19.28 -11.22
N GLY A 58 -12.47 19.75 -10.69
CA GLY A 58 -12.93 19.38 -9.35
C GLY A 58 -13.25 17.89 -9.23
N PHE A 59 -13.95 17.32 -10.22
CA PHE A 59 -14.33 15.91 -10.20
C PHE A 59 -13.12 14.99 -10.36
N PHE A 60 -12.22 15.31 -11.28
CA PHE A 60 -10.98 14.56 -11.50
C PHE A 60 -10.06 14.56 -10.26
N GLY A 61 -10.16 15.58 -9.40
CA GLY A 61 -9.43 15.63 -8.13
C GLY A 61 -9.99 14.73 -7.04
N LEU A 62 -11.27 14.37 -7.10
CA LEU A 62 -11.89 13.49 -6.11
C LEU A 62 -11.26 12.11 -6.11
N ASP A 63 -10.90 11.58 -7.28
CA ASP A 63 -10.24 10.29 -7.41
C ASP A 63 -8.87 10.28 -6.69
N VAL A 64 -8.11 11.37 -6.83
CA VAL A 64 -6.81 11.54 -6.15
C VAL A 64 -6.98 11.57 -4.63
N ILE A 65 -8.00 12.29 -4.14
CA ILE A 65 -8.31 12.37 -2.72
C ILE A 65 -8.76 11.00 -2.18
N ALA A 66 -9.61 10.28 -2.92
CA ALA A 66 -10.07 8.95 -2.55
C ALA A 66 -8.90 7.97 -2.45
N VAL A 67 -8.00 7.98 -3.43
CA VAL A 67 -6.76 7.17 -3.41
C VAL A 67 -5.90 7.57 -2.21
N TYR A 68 -5.69 8.86 -1.97
CA TYR A 68 -4.92 9.33 -0.82
C TYR A 68 -5.49 8.83 0.51
N ILE A 69 -6.81 8.91 0.70
CA ILE A 69 -7.48 8.43 1.91
C ILE A 69 -7.33 6.91 2.03
N ALA A 70 -7.57 6.16 0.95
CA ALA A 70 -7.47 4.70 0.95
C ALA A 70 -6.07 4.23 1.35
N PHE A 71 -5.03 4.86 0.80
CA PHE A 71 -3.66 4.56 1.19
C PHE A 71 -3.36 5.05 2.61
N ARG A 72 -3.81 6.23 3.04
CA ARG A 72 -3.58 6.73 4.41
C ARG A 72 -4.23 5.89 5.51
N VAL A 73 -5.36 5.24 5.24
CA VAL A 73 -6.02 4.36 6.22
C VAL A 73 -5.29 3.02 6.33
N ASN A 74 -4.64 2.58 5.25
CA ASN A 74 -3.91 1.30 5.19
C ASN A 74 -2.42 1.46 5.58
N TYR A 75 -1.84 2.65 5.37
CA TYR A 75 -0.44 2.99 5.57
C TYR A 75 -0.17 3.99 6.71
#